data_AF-A0A7C2B3V7-F1
#
_entry.id   AF-A0A7C2B3V7-F1
#
_cell.length_a   1.000
_cell.length_b   1.000
_cell.length_c   1.000
_cell.angle_alpha   90.00
_cell.angle_beta   90.00
_cell.angle_gamma   90.00
#
_symmetry.space_group_name_H-M   'P 1'
#
loop_
_entity.id
_entity.type
_entity.pdbx_description
1 polymer ?
#
loop_
_entity_poly.entity_id
_entity_poly.type
_entity_poly.pdbx_seq_one_letter_code
_entity_poly.pdbx_strand_id
1 'polypeptide(L)'
;MTKKILIAPNSYKECADSITAADFFSKYLKIDENYIIVKRPVSDGGDGFLKVCQNRFNLKILKYQITTPYDNSTFSCSIGYSETGKQIFIESAEVLGLKIIPKEKRHPISLSSIGMGELIKLIMEDVETGKIEVEKIIIG
;
A
#
# COMPACT_ATOMS: atom_id res chain seq x y z
N MET A 1 23.09 -29.18 9.65
CA MET A 1 21.82 -28.58 10.14
C MET A 1 21.38 -27.56 9.13
N THR A 2 20.16 -27.69 8.60
CA THR A 2 19.56 -26.69 7.73
C THR A 2 19.24 -25.44 8.55
N LYS A 3 19.78 -24.28 8.17
CA LYS A 3 19.50 -23.01 8.86
C LYS A 3 18.32 -22.32 8.19
N LYS A 4 17.42 -21.74 8.98
CA LYS A 4 16.27 -21.00 8.48
C LYS A 4 16.54 -19.51 8.56
N ILE A 5 16.41 -18.79 7.46
CA ILE A 5 16.68 -17.35 7.35
C ILE A 5 15.39 -16.60 7.03
N LEU A 6 15.08 -15.59 7.85
CA LEU A 6 14.00 -14.63 7.58
C LEU A 6 14.58 -13.40 6.88
N ILE A 7 14.06 -13.10 5.69
CA ILE A 7 14.40 -11.89 4.93
C ILE A 7 13.22 -10.93 5.04
N ALA A 8 13.36 -9.88 5.87
CA ALA A 8 12.30 -8.91 6.14
C ALA A 8 12.75 -7.45 5.93
N PRO A 9 13.19 -7.07 4.72
CA PRO A 9 13.64 -5.71 4.45
C PRO A 9 12.48 -4.73 4.30
N ASN A 10 12.76 -3.46 4.57
CA ASN A 10 11.95 -2.33 4.11
C ASN A 10 12.48 -1.82 2.74
N SER A 11 11.78 -0.87 2.14
CA SER A 11 12.19 -0.23 0.88
C SER A 11 13.48 0.57 1.03
N TYR A 12 14.23 0.64 -0.07
CA TYR A 12 15.37 1.52 -0.24
C TYR A 12 14.84 2.70 -1.06
N LYS A 13 14.56 3.81 -0.37
CA LYS A 13 13.86 4.97 -0.95
C LYS A 13 14.52 5.42 -2.26
N GLU A 14 13.69 5.59 -3.29
CA GLU A 14 14.11 5.95 -4.66
C GLU A 14 15.06 4.95 -5.36
N CYS A 15 15.21 3.73 -4.83
CA CYS A 15 16.09 2.71 -5.38
C CYS A 15 15.36 1.38 -5.63
N ALA A 16 14.81 0.76 -4.57
CA ALA A 16 14.14 -0.53 -4.69
C ALA A 16 13.01 -0.67 -3.66
N ASP A 17 11.88 -1.23 -4.08
CA ASP A 17 10.82 -1.63 -3.14
C ASP A 17 11.24 -2.83 -2.28
N SER A 18 10.55 -3.03 -1.15
CA SER A 18 10.89 -4.06 -0.17
C SER A 18 10.77 -5.49 -0.74
N ILE A 19 9.88 -5.72 -1.69
CA ILE A 19 9.72 -7.02 -2.36
C ILE A 19 10.96 -7.30 -3.23
N THR A 20 11.37 -6.32 -4.03
CA THR A 20 12.56 -6.37 -4.87
C THR A 20 13.80 -6.61 -4.02
N ALA A 21 13.96 -5.88 -2.92
CA ALA A 21 15.07 -6.08 -1.98
C ALA A 21 15.07 -7.52 -1.41
N ALA A 22 13.91 -8.04 -1.01
CA ALA A 22 13.79 -9.40 -0.49
C ALA A 22 14.15 -10.47 -1.53
N ASP A 23 13.78 -10.25 -2.79
CA ASP A 23 14.10 -11.13 -3.92
C ASP A 23 15.60 -11.15 -4.21
N PHE A 24 16.24 -9.97 -4.23
CA PHE A 24 17.69 -9.86 -4.38
C PHE A 24 18.44 -10.60 -3.27
N PHE A 25 18.12 -10.33 -2.00
CA PHE A 25 18.78 -11.03 -0.88
C PHE A 25 18.57 -12.54 -0.94
N SER A 26 17.35 -12.98 -1.26
CA SER A 26 17.07 -14.41 -1.41
C SER A 26 17.88 -15.05 -2.53
N LYS A 27 18.10 -14.35 -3.65
CA LYS A 27 18.86 -14.89 -4.79
C LYS A 27 20.32 -15.16 -4.42
N TYR A 28 20.96 -14.25 -3.68
CA TYR A 28 22.36 -14.41 -3.27
C TYR A 28 22.54 -15.42 -2.13
N LEU A 29 21.58 -15.49 -1.21
CA LEU A 29 21.66 -16.44 -0.09
C LEU A 29 21.39 -17.89 -0.52
N LYS A 30 20.61 -18.13 -1.59
CA LYS A 30 20.35 -19.49 -2.12
C LYS A 30 21.55 -20.15 -2.81
N ILE A 31 22.69 -19.47 -2.92
CA ILE A 31 23.93 -20.06 -3.46
C ILE A 31 24.44 -21.19 -2.55
N ASP A 32 24.10 -21.17 -1.27
CA ASP A 32 24.36 -22.26 -0.31
C ASP A 32 23.09 -23.09 -0.12
N GLU A 33 23.16 -24.38 -0.44
CA GLU A 33 22.04 -25.33 -0.42
C GLU A 33 21.49 -25.60 1.00
N ASN A 34 22.16 -25.11 2.06
CA ASN A 34 21.79 -25.39 3.45
C ASN A 34 20.79 -24.39 4.06
N TYR A 35 20.24 -23.45 3.29
CA TYR A 35 19.32 -22.42 3.79
C TYR A 35 17.86 -22.62 3.37
N ILE A 36 16.96 -22.60 4.35
CA ILE A 36 15.51 -22.40 4.11
C ILE A 36 15.21 -20.92 4.23
N ILE A 37 14.87 -20.28 3.12
CA ILE A 37 14.58 -18.84 3.07
C ILE A 37 13.08 -18.57 3.19
N VAL A 38 12.71 -17.68 4.11
CA VAL A 38 11.36 -17.14 4.25
C VAL A 38 11.42 -15.64 3.98
N LYS A 39 10.68 -15.16 2.97
CA LYS A 39 10.57 -13.73 2.65
C LYS A 39 9.34 -13.11 3.33
N ARG A 40 9.55 -11.99 4.02
CA ARG A 40 8.52 -11.16 4.68
C ARG A 40 8.87 -9.68 4.51
N PRO A 41 8.85 -9.14 3.27
CA PRO A 41 9.06 -7.71 3.08
C PRO A 41 8.09 -6.91 3.96
N VAL A 42 8.56 -5.81 4.51
CA VAL A 42 7.80 -4.96 5.43
C VAL A 42 7.59 -3.57 4.81
N SER A 43 6.64 -2.84 5.38
CA SER A 43 6.40 -1.43 5.13
C SER A 43 6.03 -0.78 6.47
N ASP A 44 6.36 0.49 6.62
CA ASP A 44 6.00 1.36 7.74
C ASP A 44 4.69 2.13 7.50
N GLY A 45 3.99 1.85 6.39
CA GLY A 45 2.76 2.54 5.97
C GLY A 45 2.97 3.48 4.78
N GLY A 46 4.22 3.87 4.50
CA GLY A 46 4.55 4.77 3.39
C GLY A 46 4.46 4.15 1.99
N ASP A 47 5.20 4.75 1.05
CA ASP A 47 5.19 4.35 -0.36
C ASP A 47 5.51 2.86 -0.55
N GLY A 48 4.62 2.13 -1.24
CA GLY A 48 4.71 0.70 -1.46
C GLY A 48 4.06 -0.18 -0.40
N PHE A 49 3.39 0.41 0.61
CA PHE A 49 2.57 -0.30 1.60
C PHE A 49 1.56 -1.25 0.94
N LEU A 50 0.82 -0.77 -0.05
CA LEU A 50 -0.23 -1.55 -0.71
C LEU A 50 0.35 -2.79 -1.40
N LYS A 51 1.53 -2.65 -2.01
CA LYS A 51 2.25 -3.73 -2.68
C LYS A 51 2.67 -4.83 -1.70
N VAL A 52 3.18 -4.43 -0.53
CA VAL A 52 3.54 -5.37 0.55
C VAL A 52 2.30 -6.11 1.07
N CYS A 53 1.21 -5.39 1.31
CA CYS A 53 -0.03 -6.00 1.77
C CYS A 53 -0.64 -6.93 0.71
N GLN A 54 -0.55 -6.59 -0.58
CA GLN A 54 -1.02 -7.44 -1.67
C GLN A 54 -0.30 -8.80 -1.70
N ASN A 55 1.01 -8.81 -1.43
CA ASN A 55 1.79 -10.05 -1.34
C ASN A 55 1.32 -10.97 -0.18
N ARG A 56 0.71 -10.40 0.87
CA ARG A 56 0.35 -11.11 2.10
C ARG A 56 -1.13 -11.48 2.21
N PHE A 57 -2.02 -10.61 1.78
CA PHE A 57 -3.45 -10.64 2.11
C PHE A 57 -4.37 -10.91 0.90
N ASN A 58 -3.79 -11.26 -0.26
CA ASN A 58 -4.52 -11.56 -1.49
C ASN A 58 -5.54 -10.46 -1.85
N LEU A 59 -5.06 -9.23 -1.92
CA LEU A 59 -5.90 -8.05 -2.07
C LEU A 59 -6.48 -7.95 -3.49
N LYS A 60 -7.79 -7.72 -3.57
CA LYS A 60 -8.45 -7.17 -4.75
C LYS A 60 -8.20 -5.66 -4.80
N ILE A 61 -7.83 -5.13 -5.96
CA ILE A 61 -7.66 -3.68 -6.11
C ILE A 61 -9.02 -3.07 -6.45
N LEU A 62 -9.50 -2.16 -5.59
CA LEU A 62 -10.66 -1.33 -5.85
C LEU A 62 -10.21 0.09 -6.22
N LYS A 63 -10.98 0.76 -7.07
CA LYS A 63 -10.69 2.11 -7.52
C LYS A 63 -11.84 3.05 -7.18
N TYR A 64 -11.50 4.20 -6.63
CA TYR A 64 -12.45 5.26 -6.28
C TYR A 64 -12.03 6.56 -6.95
N GLN A 65 -13.00 7.37 -7.37
CA GLN A 65 -12.75 8.72 -7.83
C GLN A 65 -12.86 9.66 -6.63
N ILE A 66 -11.77 10.37 -6.33
CA ILE A 66 -11.68 11.29 -5.19
C ILE A 66 -11.00 12.58 -5.61
N THR A 67 -11.18 13.62 -4.83
CA THR A 67 -10.60 14.94 -5.04
C THR A 67 -9.09 14.92 -4.81
N THR A 68 -8.33 15.53 -5.71
CA THR A 68 -6.89 15.74 -5.58
C THR A 68 -6.58 16.66 -4.40
N PRO A 69 -5.42 16.51 -3.75
CA PRO A 69 -5.09 17.36 -2.61
C PRO A 69 -4.68 18.79 -3.01
N TYR A 70 -4.60 19.14 -4.30
CA TYR A 70 -3.94 20.36 -4.78
C TYR A 70 -4.76 21.32 -5.66
N ASP A 71 -5.89 20.92 -6.25
CA ASP A 71 -6.67 21.82 -7.13
C ASP A 71 -8.15 21.47 -7.33
N ASN A 72 -8.77 20.73 -6.41
CA ASN A 72 -10.18 20.30 -6.48
C ASN A 72 -10.57 19.49 -7.73
N SER A 73 -9.61 19.10 -8.58
CA SER A 73 -9.85 18.11 -9.63
C SER A 73 -10.03 16.72 -9.02
N THR A 74 -10.48 15.74 -9.79
CA THR A 74 -10.64 14.36 -9.31
C THR A 74 -9.65 13.42 -9.98
N PHE A 75 -9.25 12.37 -9.26
CA PHE A 75 -8.38 11.32 -9.77
C PHE A 75 -8.78 9.95 -9.23
N SER A 76 -8.38 8.91 -9.97
CA SER A 76 -8.64 7.53 -9.59
C SER A 76 -7.61 7.06 -8.57
N CYS A 77 -8.03 6.89 -7.32
CA CYS A 77 -7.25 6.33 -6.24
C CYS A 77 -7.47 4.82 -6.14
N SER A 78 -6.40 4.04 -5.96
CA SER A 78 -6.47 2.60 -5.77
C SER A 78 -6.33 2.22 -4.30
N ILE A 79 -7.14 1.28 -3.83
CA ILE A 79 -7.04 0.69 -2.49
C ILE A 79 -7.05 -0.84 -2.58
N GLY A 80 -6.62 -1.51 -1.52
CA GLY A 80 -6.64 -2.97 -1.43
C GLY A 80 -7.78 -3.47 -0.57
N TYR A 81 -8.49 -4.48 -1.05
CA TYR A 81 -9.58 -5.14 -0.33
C TYR A 81 -9.28 -6.62 -0.12
N SER A 82 -9.28 -7.07 1.13
CA SER A 82 -9.26 -8.49 1.49
C SER A 82 -10.66 -8.91 1.87
N GLU A 83 -11.34 -9.62 0.96
CA GLU A 83 -12.69 -10.15 1.20
C GLU A 83 -12.70 -11.19 2.32
N THR A 84 -11.72 -12.09 2.33
CA THR A 84 -11.58 -13.12 3.38
C THR A 84 -11.33 -12.52 4.75
N GLY A 85 -10.61 -11.40 4.80
CA GLY A 85 -10.27 -10.70 6.04
C GLY A 85 -11.25 -9.58 6.40
N LYS A 86 -12.22 -9.27 5.54
CA LYS A 86 -13.12 -8.11 5.62
C LYS A 86 -12.35 -6.81 5.93
N GLN A 87 -11.27 -6.61 5.19
CA GLN A 87 -10.28 -5.57 5.47
C GLN A 87 -10.03 -4.69 4.26
N ILE A 88 -9.90 -3.39 4.49
CA ILE A 88 -9.44 -2.42 3.50
C ILE A 88 -8.04 -1.92 3.89
N PHE A 89 -7.18 -1.79 2.89
CA PHE A 89 -5.82 -1.29 2.98
C PHE A 89 -5.70 -0.04 2.12
N ILE A 90 -5.44 1.10 2.75
CA ILE A 90 -5.26 2.39 2.10
C ILE A 90 -3.79 2.78 2.26
N GLU A 91 -3.12 3.10 1.15
CA GLU A 91 -1.81 3.73 1.20
C GLU A 91 -2.01 5.25 1.12
N SER A 92 -1.76 5.98 2.20
CA SER A 92 -1.96 7.44 2.24
C SER A 92 -1.15 8.16 1.17
N ALA A 93 0.00 7.61 0.77
CA ALA A 93 0.80 8.17 -0.31
C ALA A 93 0.08 8.18 -1.67
N GLU A 94 -0.86 7.26 -1.92
CA GLU A 94 -1.72 7.24 -3.11
C GLU A 94 -2.88 8.25 -3.04
N VAL A 95 -3.24 8.72 -1.84
CA VAL A 95 -4.36 9.64 -1.60
C VAL A 95 -3.90 11.09 -1.53
N LEU A 96 -2.79 11.34 -0.84
CA LEU A 96 -2.30 12.67 -0.46
C LEU A 96 -0.77 12.79 -0.49
N GLY A 97 -0.07 11.77 -0.99
CA GLY A 97 1.38 11.72 -1.02
C GLY A 97 2.00 12.62 -2.09
N LEU A 98 3.26 12.98 -1.89
CA LEU A 98 4.01 13.82 -2.84
C LEU A 98 4.08 13.24 -4.26
N LYS A 99 3.93 11.92 -4.43
CA LYS A 99 3.96 11.26 -5.75
C LYS A 99 2.83 11.69 -6.67
N ILE A 100 1.66 12.02 -6.13
CA ILE A 100 0.50 12.48 -6.91
C ILE A 100 0.43 14.02 -7.05
N ILE A 101 1.27 14.75 -6.31
CA ILE A 101 1.25 16.22 -6.27
C ILE A 101 2.33 16.79 -7.21
N PRO A 102 1.94 17.55 -8.26
CA PRO A 102 2.88 18.24 -9.14
C PRO A 102 3.84 19.13 -8.35
N LYS A 103 5.11 19.23 -8.77
CA LYS A 103 6.16 19.92 -7.98
C LYS A 103 5.79 21.37 -7.66
N GLU A 104 5.23 22.06 -8.64
CA GLU A 104 4.74 23.45 -8.58
C GLU A 104 3.50 23.64 -7.70
N LYS A 105 2.85 22.55 -7.26
CA LYS A 105 1.71 22.56 -6.34
C LYS A 105 2.06 22.09 -4.93
N ARG A 106 3.34 21.76 -4.66
CA ARG A 106 3.81 21.28 -3.34
C ARG A 106 3.98 22.43 -2.35
N HIS A 107 2.88 23.12 -2.06
CA HIS A 107 2.79 24.17 -1.05
C HIS A 107 1.94 23.64 0.12
N PRO A 108 2.53 23.15 1.22
CA PRO A 108 1.80 22.41 2.26
C PRO A 108 0.56 23.13 2.82
N ILE A 109 0.59 24.46 2.93
CA ILE A 109 -0.52 25.27 3.45
C ILE A 109 -1.72 25.31 2.49
N SER A 110 -1.51 25.07 1.20
CA SER A 110 -2.59 25.03 0.19
C SER A 110 -3.10 23.62 -0.10
N LEU A 111 -2.54 22.59 0.54
CA LEU A 111 -2.96 21.21 0.31
C LEU A 111 -4.17 20.84 1.19
N SER A 112 -4.99 19.93 0.70
CA SER A 112 -6.18 19.43 1.37
C SER A 112 -6.15 17.92 1.52
N SER A 113 -6.72 17.40 2.60
CA SER A 113 -6.95 15.97 2.82
C SER A 113 -8.39 15.54 2.48
N ILE A 114 -9.17 16.39 1.81
CA ILE A 114 -10.59 16.13 1.51
C ILE A 114 -10.80 14.78 0.79
N GLY A 115 -9.92 14.42 -0.15
CA GLY A 115 -9.97 13.16 -0.87
C GLY A 115 -9.89 11.92 0.03
N MET A 116 -9.21 12.00 1.19
CA MET A 116 -9.21 10.91 2.17
C MET A 116 -10.58 10.73 2.83
N GLY A 117 -11.24 11.84 3.18
CA GLY A 117 -12.59 11.81 3.73
C GLY A 117 -13.61 11.27 2.73
N GLU A 118 -13.52 11.71 1.47
CA GLU A 118 -14.34 11.19 0.37
C GLU A 118 -14.12 9.70 0.13
N LEU A 119 -12.87 9.24 0.14
CA LEU A 119 -12.52 7.82 0.00
C LEU A 119 -13.21 6.98 1.08
N ILE A 120 -13.10 7.39 2.34
CA ILE A 120 -13.73 6.67 3.46
C ILE A 120 -15.25 6.67 3.30
N LYS A 121 -15.86 7.79 2.90
CA LYS A 121 -17.30 7.87 2.66
C LYS A 121 -17.76 6.93 1.55
N LEU A 122 -17.05 6.87 0.43
CA LEU A 122 -17.35 5.96 -0.68
C LEU A 122 -17.22 4.48 -0.28
N ILE A 123 -16.22 4.16 0.55
CA ILE A 123 -16.08 2.81 1.12
C ILE A 123 -17.27 2.48 2.03
N MET A 124 -17.71 3.42 2.88
CA MET A 124 -18.88 3.23 3.74
C MET A 124 -20.16 3.00 2.92
N GLU A 125 -20.37 3.76 1.84
CA GLU A 125 -21.51 3.56 0.94
C GLU A 125 -21.50 2.17 0.29
N ASP A 126 -20.32 1.70 -0.15
CA ASP A 126 -20.16 0.34 -0.67
C ASP A 126 -20.47 -0.74 0.40
N VAL A 127 -20.21 -0.46 1.69
CA VAL A 127 -20.57 -1.34 2.80
C VAL A 127 -22.08 -1.32 3.06
N GLU A 128 -22.69 -0.14 3.14
CA GLU A 128 -24.12 0.05 3.40
C GLU A 128 -25.01 -0.57 2.30
N THR A 129 -24.56 -0.50 1.05
CA THR A 129 -25.23 -1.13 -0.10
C THR A 129 -24.99 -2.64 -0.20
N GLY A 130 -24.13 -3.20 0.65
CA GLY A 130 -23.78 -4.63 0.65
C GLY A 130 -22.88 -5.06 -0.51
N LYS A 131 -22.23 -4.11 -1.21
CA LYS A 131 -21.29 -4.41 -2.30
C LYS A 131 -19.99 -5.01 -1.78
N ILE A 132 -19.54 -4.60 -0.59
CA ILE A 132 -18.39 -5.16 0.13
C ILE A 132 -18.74 -5.33 1.61
N GLU A 133 -17.98 -6.17 2.31
CA GLU A 133 -18.09 -6.34 3.77
C GLU A 133 -16.76 -5.95 4.41
N VAL A 134 -16.81 -4.99 5.35
CA VAL A 134 -15.60 -4.42 5.96
C VAL A 134 -15.79 -4.31 7.46
N GLU A 135 -14.89 -4.94 8.22
CA GLU A 135 -14.81 -4.85 9.68
C GLU A 135 -13.65 -3.95 10.12
N LYS A 136 -12.64 -3.76 9.26
CA LYS A 136 -11.44 -3.00 9.59
C LYS A 136 -10.85 -2.27 8.40
N ILE A 137 -10.50 -1.00 8.59
CA ILE A 137 -9.69 -0.21 7.65
C ILE A 137 -8.29 -0.05 8.24
N ILE A 138 -7.27 -0.28 7.42
CA ILE A 138 -5.86 -0.10 7.75
C ILE A 138 -5.33 0.98 6.81
N ILE A 139 -4.88 2.09 7.37
CA ILE A 139 -4.31 3.21 6.64
C ILE A 139 -2.82 3.23 6.95
N GLY A 140 -2.00 3.02 5.92
CA GLY A 140 -0.55 3.22 5.93
C GLY A 140 -0.19 4.67 5.67
#